data_AF-A0A961AZK0-F1
#
_entry.id   AF-A0A961AZK0-F1
#
_cell.length_a   1.000
_cell.length_b   1.000
_cell.length_c   1.000
_cell.angle_alpha   90.00
_cell.angle_beta   90.00
_cell.angle_gamma   90.00
#
_symmetry.space_group_name_H-M   'P 1'
#
loop_
_entity.id
_entity.type
_entity.pdbx_description
1 polymer ?
#
loop_
_entity_poly.entity_id
_entity_poly.type
_entity_poly.pdbx_seq_one_letter_code
_entity_poly.pdbx_strand_id
1 'polypeptide(L)'
;MRVNPTAEDVKKVANSIGCERASNHAAIEHLFDSKFSEALKTVGKRFDFIELYEERDTFREEIVKLIGTDLNGFSLEDAAIDYLEQTPLKAMDPDNILDAEGIKKITELTAGQAKLANEIQRDKEKVIKKQDVEAKEAILELERQQAEAEAKQKREIASVQAREEAEAAKIQAEERLKSERARISTDEEVEIATQNKDREVLVAQRNKERTDGVEQERVKRDRELESIERERVTTLKEIEKEKAVEVERKAIQDVIKERVAVEKTVVEEQQKILDTEAFAGADREKKVAVTLAEKSAQEEQIRKIKEAEAAKEAAQLHADQTLYETVKLAEAGKQAAELHAEQVVIEAEAERTASEKRAVAKKTLAEGVTAETAAPGLGEASVIGAKADAEAKGINSKAEAMKKFNDAGKEHEEFKLRLEKEKAVELAEIDVRRAIAAKHSEVLSKALESAHIDIVGGETQFFDRITNAITQGKAVDRLVENSETLSDVRDTFFNGDPD
;
A
#
# COMPACT_ATOMS: atom_id res chain seq x y z
N MET A 1 44.29 -43.29 -20.13
CA MET A 1 44.09 -44.72 -20.45
C MET A 1 45.45 -45.40 -20.55
N ARG A 2 45.62 -46.58 -19.97
CA ARG A 2 46.89 -47.33 -19.98
C ARG A 2 46.66 -48.84 -20.13
N VAL A 3 47.61 -49.57 -20.71
CA VAL A 3 47.56 -51.04 -20.74
C VAL A 3 47.82 -51.57 -19.33
N ASN A 4 47.05 -52.57 -18.88
CA ASN A 4 47.26 -53.20 -17.58
C ASN A 4 48.62 -53.96 -17.59
N PRO A 5 49.49 -53.81 -16.57
CA PRO A 5 50.81 -54.45 -16.56
C PRO A 5 50.80 -55.99 -16.46
N THR A 6 49.63 -56.62 -16.40
CA THR A 6 49.45 -58.08 -16.39
C THR A 6 49.80 -58.69 -17.75
N ALA A 7 50.59 -59.77 -17.72
CA ALA A 7 51.07 -60.43 -18.94
C ALA A 7 49.92 -60.94 -19.84
N GLU A 8 48.77 -61.28 -19.27
CA GLU A 8 47.58 -61.70 -20.01
C GLU A 8 46.93 -60.54 -20.76
N ASP A 9 46.81 -59.37 -20.14
CA ASP A 9 46.17 -58.21 -20.76
C ASP A 9 47.05 -57.58 -21.85
N VAL A 10 48.37 -57.58 -21.66
CA VAL A 10 49.32 -57.19 -22.71
C VAL A 10 49.21 -58.13 -23.92
N LYS A 11 49.07 -59.44 -23.71
CA LYS A 11 48.84 -60.41 -24.80
C LYS A 11 47.48 -60.20 -25.48
N LYS A 12 46.42 -59.91 -24.72
CA LYS A 12 45.09 -59.59 -25.27
C LYS A 12 45.14 -58.34 -26.17
N VAL A 13 45.80 -57.27 -25.73
CA VAL A 13 45.97 -56.05 -26.54
C VAL A 13 46.78 -56.34 -27.80
N ALA A 14 47.89 -57.08 -27.68
CA ALA A 14 48.73 -57.44 -28.81
C ALA A 14 48.01 -58.31 -29.85
N ASN A 15 47.16 -59.26 -29.41
CA ASN A 15 46.42 -60.14 -30.30
C ASN A 15 45.18 -59.47 -30.93
N SER A 16 44.49 -58.59 -30.22
CA SER A 16 43.23 -57.98 -30.69
C SER A 16 43.46 -56.74 -31.57
N ILE A 17 44.47 -55.92 -31.25
CA ILE A 17 44.68 -54.61 -31.88
C ILE A 17 46.00 -54.58 -32.66
N GLY A 18 47.01 -55.33 -32.20
CA GLY A 18 48.37 -55.34 -32.75
C GLY A 18 49.26 -54.25 -32.14
N CYS A 19 50.55 -54.55 -31.95
CA CYS A 19 51.50 -53.66 -31.25
C CYS A 19 51.66 -52.28 -31.91
N GLU A 20 51.55 -52.20 -33.25
CA GLU A 20 51.69 -50.95 -34.00
C GLU A 20 50.48 -50.02 -33.81
N ARG A 21 49.25 -50.58 -33.85
CA ARG A 21 48.02 -49.82 -33.62
C ARG A 21 47.80 -49.49 -32.14
N ALA A 22 48.20 -50.39 -31.24
CA ALA A 22 48.17 -50.16 -29.79
C ALA A 22 49.12 -49.04 -29.33
N SER A 23 50.07 -48.64 -30.18
CA SER A 23 50.99 -47.51 -29.91
C SER A 23 50.55 -46.20 -30.60
N ASN A 24 49.55 -46.24 -31.48
CA ASN A 24 49.07 -45.08 -32.22
C ASN A 24 47.85 -44.45 -31.54
N HIS A 25 47.98 -43.20 -31.11
CA HIS A 25 46.93 -42.47 -30.39
C HIS A 25 45.60 -42.40 -31.16
N ALA A 26 45.63 -42.05 -32.45
CA ALA A 26 44.42 -41.91 -33.26
C ALA A 26 43.68 -43.25 -33.46
N ALA A 27 44.43 -44.36 -33.50
CA ALA A 27 43.85 -45.69 -33.63
C ALA A 27 43.14 -46.12 -32.33
N ILE A 28 43.71 -45.77 -31.18
CA ILE A 28 43.09 -46.02 -29.86
C ILE A 28 41.84 -45.17 -29.68
N GLU A 29 41.90 -43.89 -30.05
CA GLU A 29 40.74 -42.98 -29.99
C GLU A 29 39.56 -43.53 -30.79
N HIS A 30 39.77 -43.86 -32.07
CA HIS A 30 38.72 -44.42 -32.92
C HIS A 30 38.21 -45.79 -32.44
N LEU A 31 39.04 -46.58 -31.77
CA LEU A 31 38.65 -47.90 -31.26
C LEU A 31 37.67 -47.80 -30.08
N PHE A 32 37.82 -46.79 -29.24
CA PHE A 32 37.03 -46.64 -28.03
C PHE A 32 35.98 -45.51 -28.09
N ASP A 33 36.01 -44.65 -29.12
CA ASP A 33 35.07 -43.54 -29.31
C ASP A 33 33.61 -43.97 -29.16
N SER A 34 33.21 -45.07 -29.81
CA SER A 34 31.84 -45.58 -29.71
C SER A 34 31.46 -46.00 -28.30
N LYS A 35 32.37 -46.68 -27.57
CA LYS A 35 32.14 -47.10 -26.17
C LYS A 35 32.08 -45.91 -25.22
N PHE A 36 32.95 -44.91 -25.40
CA PHE A 36 32.93 -43.69 -24.61
C PHE A 36 31.67 -42.85 -24.88
N SER A 37 31.29 -42.70 -26.15
CA SER A 37 30.07 -42.00 -26.56
C SER A 37 28.81 -42.66 -26.00
N GLU A 38 28.74 -43.99 -26.03
CA GLU A 38 27.63 -44.76 -25.45
C GLU A 38 27.55 -44.58 -23.93
N ALA A 39 28.70 -44.65 -23.23
CA ALA A 39 28.75 -44.46 -21.79
C ALA A 39 28.30 -43.05 -21.38
N LEU A 40 28.82 -42.03 -22.06
CA LEU A 40 28.45 -40.62 -21.83
C LEU A 40 26.96 -40.38 -22.05
N LYS A 41 26.38 -40.93 -23.14
CA LYS A 41 24.95 -40.80 -23.42
C LYS A 41 24.07 -41.54 -22.41
N THR A 42 24.53 -42.69 -21.92
CA THR A 42 23.76 -43.52 -20.99
C THR A 42 23.72 -42.89 -19.60
N VAL A 43 24.86 -42.44 -19.10
CA VAL A 43 24.94 -41.77 -17.80
C VAL A 43 24.29 -40.39 -17.88
N GLY A 44 24.54 -39.62 -18.96
CA GLY A 44 24.00 -38.27 -19.13
C GLY A 44 22.46 -38.21 -19.16
N LYS A 45 21.79 -39.29 -19.55
CA LYS A 45 20.32 -39.39 -19.51
C LYS A 45 19.73 -39.54 -18.10
N ARG A 46 20.54 -39.88 -17.10
CA ARG A 46 20.08 -40.11 -15.72
C ARG A 46 20.04 -38.86 -14.86
N PHE A 47 20.80 -37.84 -15.25
CA PHE A 47 20.96 -36.59 -14.50
C PHE A 47 20.17 -35.47 -15.17
N ASP A 48 19.61 -34.58 -14.36
CA ASP A 48 19.06 -33.32 -14.85
C ASP A 48 20.19 -32.32 -15.18
N PHE A 49 19.89 -31.33 -16.03
CA PHE A 49 20.90 -30.37 -16.51
C PHE A 49 21.65 -29.66 -15.37
N ILE A 50 20.95 -29.29 -14.29
CA ILE A 50 21.53 -28.60 -13.13
C ILE A 50 22.48 -29.55 -12.36
N GLU A 51 22.06 -30.80 -12.18
CA GLU A 51 22.85 -31.82 -11.47
C GLU A 51 24.16 -32.13 -12.20
N LEU A 52 24.21 -32.01 -13.53
CA LEU A 52 25.46 -32.16 -14.29
C LEU A 52 26.51 -31.07 -13.97
N TYR A 53 26.10 -29.92 -13.40
CA TYR A 53 27.03 -28.88 -12.90
C TYR A 53 27.31 -29.03 -11.41
N GLU A 54 26.31 -29.38 -10.61
CA GLU A 54 26.43 -29.48 -9.16
C GLU A 54 27.10 -30.79 -8.70
N GLU A 55 26.78 -31.92 -9.35
CA GLU A 55 27.23 -33.28 -9.01
C GLU A 55 28.22 -33.85 -10.05
N ARG A 56 29.18 -33.02 -10.50
CA ARG A 56 30.19 -33.43 -11.49
C ARG A 56 30.99 -34.66 -11.08
N ASP A 57 31.28 -34.81 -9.79
CA ASP A 57 32.03 -35.95 -9.27
C ASP A 57 31.23 -37.26 -9.41
N THR A 58 29.95 -37.25 -9.07
CA THR A 58 29.05 -38.41 -9.23
C THR A 58 28.92 -38.80 -10.71
N PHE A 59 28.74 -37.81 -11.60
CA PHE A 59 28.66 -38.05 -13.03
C PHE A 59 29.95 -38.69 -13.57
N ARG A 60 31.12 -38.19 -13.16
CA ARG A 60 32.44 -38.80 -13.50
C ARG A 60 32.54 -40.24 -13.03
N GLU A 61 32.18 -40.52 -11.78
CA GLU A 61 32.25 -41.86 -11.20
C GLU A 61 31.36 -42.87 -11.94
N GLU A 62 30.13 -42.48 -12.31
CA GLU A 62 29.24 -43.33 -13.08
C GLU A 62 29.79 -43.63 -14.48
N ILE A 63 30.40 -42.64 -15.14
CA ILE A 63 31.06 -42.82 -16.44
C ILE A 63 32.20 -43.83 -16.33
N VAL A 64 33.12 -43.64 -15.38
CA VAL A 64 34.27 -44.52 -15.17
C VAL A 64 33.82 -45.95 -14.85
N LYS A 65 32.79 -46.10 -14.01
CA LYS A 65 32.21 -47.40 -13.65
C LYS A 65 31.63 -48.15 -14.85
N LEU A 66 30.95 -47.44 -15.76
CA LEU A 66 30.34 -48.05 -16.94
C LEU A 66 31.41 -48.50 -17.95
N ILE A 67 32.43 -47.66 -18.18
CA ILE A 67 33.52 -47.95 -19.14
C ILE A 67 34.47 -49.03 -18.63
N GLY A 68 34.79 -49.03 -17.34
CA GLY A 68 35.86 -49.83 -16.73
C GLY A 68 35.62 -51.35 -16.69
N THR A 69 34.53 -51.86 -17.26
CA THR A 69 34.19 -53.29 -17.23
C THR A 69 34.84 -54.12 -18.32
N ASP A 70 35.18 -53.54 -19.48
CA ASP A 70 35.86 -54.26 -20.57
C ASP A 70 36.48 -53.36 -21.65
N LEU A 71 37.79 -53.10 -21.54
CA LEU A 71 38.57 -52.32 -22.51
C LEU A 71 39.64 -53.18 -23.20
N ASN A 72 39.40 -54.46 -23.46
CA ASN A 72 40.31 -55.33 -24.23
C ASN A 72 41.77 -55.34 -23.70
N GLY A 73 41.96 -55.25 -22.39
CA GLY A 73 43.28 -55.21 -21.72
C GLY A 73 43.84 -53.81 -21.42
N PHE A 74 43.12 -52.76 -21.80
CA PHE A 74 43.36 -51.40 -21.29
C PHE A 74 42.62 -51.16 -19.97
N SER A 75 43.07 -50.14 -19.24
CA SER A 75 42.46 -49.63 -18.01
C SER A 75 42.32 -48.12 -18.11
N LEU A 76 41.17 -47.62 -17.65
CA LEU A 76 40.94 -46.18 -17.47
C LEU A 76 41.46 -45.79 -16.08
N GLU A 77 42.37 -44.83 -16.03
CA GLU A 77 43.02 -44.42 -14.78
C GLU A 77 42.28 -43.26 -14.12
N ASP A 78 41.89 -42.26 -14.93
CA ASP A 78 41.08 -41.13 -14.51
C ASP A 78 40.34 -40.56 -15.74
N ALA A 79 39.28 -39.80 -15.50
CA ALA A 79 38.52 -39.08 -16.51
C ALA A 79 38.18 -37.68 -15.98
N ALA A 80 38.49 -36.63 -16.74
CA ALA A 80 38.13 -35.26 -16.40
C ALA A 80 37.11 -34.72 -17.42
N ILE A 81 36.17 -33.91 -16.94
CA ILE A 81 35.22 -33.18 -17.77
C ILE A 81 35.81 -31.79 -18.00
N ASP A 82 36.31 -31.55 -19.21
CA ASP A 82 36.96 -30.29 -19.57
C ASP A 82 35.94 -29.16 -19.73
N TYR A 83 34.90 -29.40 -20.51
CA TYR A 83 33.86 -28.42 -20.79
C TYR A 83 32.49 -29.06 -20.89
N LEU A 84 31.52 -28.47 -20.20
CA LEU A 84 30.12 -28.84 -20.29
C LEU A 84 29.34 -27.56 -20.57
N GLU A 85 28.76 -27.50 -21.76
CA GLU A 85 27.80 -26.45 -22.12
C GLU A 85 26.60 -27.03 -22.83
N GLN A 86 25.51 -26.28 -22.76
CA GLN A 86 24.33 -26.56 -23.54
C GLN A 86 24.62 -26.31 -25.03
N THR A 87 24.35 -27.30 -25.88
CA THR A 87 24.36 -27.12 -27.33
C THR A 87 23.41 -25.97 -27.71
N PRO A 88 23.86 -24.97 -28.49
CA PRO A 88 22.98 -23.89 -28.94
C PRO A 88 21.75 -24.44 -29.66
N LEU A 89 20.57 -23.87 -29.41
CA LEU A 89 19.29 -24.27 -30.04
C LEU A 89 19.36 -24.37 -31.58
N LYS A 90 20.22 -23.56 -32.21
CA LYS A 90 20.40 -23.55 -33.68
C LYS A 90 21.10 -24.79 -34.23
N ALA A 91 21.81 -25.54 -33.38
CA ALA A 91 22.52 -26.75 -33.73
C ALA A 91 21.73 -28.03 -33.39
N MET A 92 20.53 -27.89 -32.84
CA MET A 92 19.59 -28.99 -32.60
C MET A 92 18.68 -29.18 -33.81
N ASP A 93 18.40 -30.43 -34.17
CA ASP A 93 17.52 -30.76 -35.30
C ASP A 93 16.07 -30.96 -34.82
N PRO A 94 15.10 -30.11 -35.21
CA PRO A 94 13.70 -30.27 -34.81
C PRO A 94 13.05 -31.58 -35.29
N ASP A 95 13.59 -32.21 -36.33
CA ASP A 95 13.06 -33.44 -36.89
C ASP A 95 13.62 -34.69 -36.17
N ASN A 96 14.63 -34.52 -35.30
CA ASN A 96 15.15 -35.59 -34.44
C ASN A 96 14.35 -35.65 -33.13
N ILE A 97 13.82 -36.83 -32.79
CA ILE A 97 12.96 -37.04 -31.61
C ILE A 97 13.64 -36.60 -30.30
N LEU A 98 14.94 -36.86 -30.13
CA LEU A 98 15.67 -36.52 -28.90
C LEU A 98 15.91 -35.00 -28.81
N ASP A 99 16.27 -34.38 -29.93
CA ASP A 99 16.50 -32.94 -29.99
C ASP A 99 15.19 -32.16 -29.83
N ALA A 100 14.09 -32.65 -30.40
CA ALA A 100 12.75 -32.07 -30.22
C ALA A 100 12.29 -32.08 -28.76
N GLU A 101 12.53 -33.18 -28.03
CA GLU A 101 12.24 -33.27 -26.60
C GLU A 101 13.14 -32.32 -25.79
N GLY A 102 14.41 -32.21 -26.16
CA GLY A 102 15.35 -31.24 -25.60
C GLY A 102 14.89 -29.79 -25.81
N ILE A 103 14.57 -29.40 -27.04
CA ILE A 103 14.06 -28.06 -27.40
C ILE A 103 12.81 -27.74 -26.59
N LYS A 104 11.88 -28.69 -26.47
CA LYS A 104 10.66 -28.53 -25.66
C LYS A 104 11.00 -28.24 -24.21
N LYS A 105 11.84 -29.07 -23.57
CA LYS A 105 12.18 -28.93 -22.15
C LYS A 105 12.95 -27.63 -21.85
N ILE A 106 13.87 -27.24 -22.74
CA ILE A 106 14.58 -25.95 -22.66
C ILE A 106 13.58 -24.79 -22.76
N THR A 107 12.65 -24.85 -23.71
CA THR A 107 11.64 -23.80 -23.92
C THR A 107 10.72 -23.68 -22.71
N GLU A 108 10.26 -24.80 -22.15
CA GLU A 108 9.41 -24.84 -20.96
C GLU A 108 10.12 -24.23 -19.74
N LEU A 109 11.36 -24.64 -19.45
CA LEU A 109 12.15 -24.11 -18.34
C LEU A 109 12.42 -22.61 -18.51
N THR A 110 12.83 -22.19 -19.71
CA THR A 110 13.12 -20.78 -20.03
C THR A 110 11.86 -19.92 -19.89
N ALA A 111 10.72 -20.41 -20.38
CA ALA A 111 9.44 -19.72 -20.25
C ALA A 111 8.98 -19.63 -18.79
N GLY A 112 9.19 -20.68 -17.98
CA GLY A 112 8.92 -20.67 -16.55
C GLY A 112 9.75 -19.61 -15.82
N GLN A 113 11.05 -19.59 -16.06
CA GLN A 113 11.95 -18.59 -15.47
C GLN A 113 11.63 -17.17 -15.94
N ALA A 114 11.29 -16.97 -17.21
CA ALA A 114 10.87 -15.66 -17.71
C ALA A 114 9.57 -15.16 -17.05
N LYS A 115 8.59 -16.05 -16.82
CA LYS A 115 7.37 -15.72 -16.08
C LYS A 115 7.69 -15.34 -14.64
N LEU A 116 8.48 -16.13 -13.95
CA LEU A 116 8.87 -15.87 -12.56
C LEU A 116 9.65 -14.55 -12.43
N ALA A 117 10.57 -14.29 -13.36
CA ALA A 117 11.29 -13.02 -13.43
C ALA A 117 10.35 -11.83 -13.66
N ASN A 118 9.36 -11.96 -14.55
CA ASN A 118 8.35 -10.93 -14.78
C ASN A 118 7.49 -10.69 -13.54
N GLU A 119 7.04 -11.76 -12.88
CA GLU A 119 6.24 -11.70 -11.65
C GLU A 119 7.00 -10.98 -10.53
N ILE A 120 8.26 -11.36 -10.28
CA ILE A 120 9.14 -10.70 -9.31
C ILE A 120 9.29 -9.20 -9.65
N GLN A 121 9.48 -8.87 -10.94
CA GLN A 121 9.60 -7.49 -11.36
C GLN A 121 8.31 -6.69 -11.12
N ARG A 122 7.14 -7.27 -11.43
CA ARG A 122 5.84 -6.62 -11.24
C ARG A 122 5.49 -6.46 -9.77
N ASP A 123 5.82 -7.45 -8.94
CA ASP A 123 5.59 -7.35 -7.51
C ASP A 123 6.53 -6.33 -6.86
N LYS A 124 7.79 -6.25 -7.29
CA LYS A 124 8.69 -5.16 -6.92
C LYS A 124 8.08 -3.79 -7.27
N GLU A 125 7.57 -3.62 -8.50
CA GLU A 125 6.91 -2.38 -8.93
C GLU A 125 5.68 -2.04 -8.07
N LYS A 126 4.83 -3.03 -7.75
CA LYS A 126 3.67 -2.83 -6.87
C LYS A 126 4.09 -2.41 -5.46
N VAL A 127 5.11 -3.05 -4.89
CA VAL A 127 5.59 -2.75 -3.54
C VAL A 127 6.17 -1.33 -3.48
N ILE A 128 7.01 -0.96 -4.44
CA ILE A 128 7.54 0.41 -4.55
C ILE A 128 6.39 1.40 -4.68
N LYS A 129 5.44 1.14 -5.59
CA LYS A 129 4.32 2.06 -5.81
C LYS A 129 3.45 2.22 -4.57
N LYS A 130 3.23 1.15 -3.81
CA LYS A 130 2.49 1.19 -2.53
C LYS A 130 3.23 2.04 -1.50
N GLN A 131 4.54 1.83 -1.34
CA GLN A 131 5.37 2.65 -0.44
C GLN A 131 5.38 4.12 -0.85
N ASP A 132 5.44 4.43 -2.15
CA ASP A 132 5.38 5.79 -2.66
C ASP A 132 4.03 6.47 -2.34
N VAL A 133 2.91 5.75 -2.47
CA VAL A 133 1.58 6.26 -2.15
C VAL A 133 1.46 6.52 -0.65
N GLU A 134 1.85 5.56 0.19
CA GLU A 134 1.84 5.71 1.65
C GLU A 134 2.73 6.87 2.11
N ALA A 135 3.93 7.00 1.55
CA ALA A 135 4.83 8.11 1.84
C ALA A 135 4.23 9.45 1.41
N LYS A 136 3.58 9.51 0.23
CA LYS A 136 2.95 10.74 -0.26
C LYS A 136 1.74 11.13 0.59
N GLU A 137 0.92 10.19 1.01
CA GLU A 137 -0.19 10.45 1.93
C GLU A 137 0.31 10.99 3.28
N ALA A 138 1.38 10.39 3.83
CA ALA A 138 2.00 10.88 5.06
C ALA A 138 2.59 12.29 4.91
N ILE A 139 3.25 12.58 3.79
CA ILE A 139 3.77 13.92 3.48
C ILE A 139 2.63 14.93 3.41
N LEU A 140 1.55 14.62 2.67
CA LEU A 140 0.41 15.53 2.53
C LEU A 140 -0.29 15.81 3.87
N GLU A 141 -0.39 14.80 4.74
CA GLU A 141 -0.95 14.98 6.08
C GLU A 141 -0.05 15.86 6.96
N LEU A 142 1.27 15.68 6.89
CA LEU A 142 2.22 16.57 7.58
C LEU A 142 2.17 18.00 7.03
N GLU A 143 2.07 18.19 5.71
CA GLU A 143 1.90 19.50 5.08
C GLU A 143 0.58 20.16 5.52
N ARG A 144 -0.51 19.40 5.61
CA ARG A 144 -1.79 19.87 6.14
C ARG A 144 -1.64 20.35 7.58
N GLN A 145 -0.99 19.56 8.44
CA GLN A 145 -0.74 19.92 9.83
C GLN A 145 0.15 21.16 9.96
N GLN A 146 1.19 21.27 9.14
CA GLN A 146 2.05 22.45 9.08
C GLN A 146 1.24 23.70 8.67
N ALA A 147 0.45 23.61 7.60
CA ALA A 147 -0.36 24.73 7.13
C ALA A 147 -1.40 25.16 8.18
N GLU A 148 -2.02 24.22 8.88
CA GLU A 148 -2.97 24.50 9.97
C GLU A 148 -2.27 25.19 11.16
N ALA A 149 -1.09 24.70 11.55
CA ALA A 149 -0.29 25.30 12.61
C ALA A 149 0.18 26.72 12.25
N GLU A 150 0.65 26.94 11.03
CA GLU A 150 1.06 28.26 10.53
C GLU A 150 -0.12 29.23 10.48
N ALA A 151 -1.29 28.79 10.00
CA ALA A 151 -2.51 29.60 9.97
C ALA A 151 -2.97 29.98 11.38
N LYS A 152 -2.92 29.02 12.32
CA LYS A 152 -3.24 29.27 13.74
C LYS A 152 -2.26 30.26 14.36
N GLN A 153 -0.96 30.09 14.13
CA GLN A 153 0.06 31.01 14.62
C GLN A 153 -0.14 32.42 14.05
N LYS A 154 -0.39 32.56 12.74
CA LYS A 154 -0.70 33.86 12.12
C LYS A 154 -1.92 34.52 12.75
N ARG A 155 -2.98 33.75 13.01
CA ARG A 155 -4.19 34.26 13.68
C ARG A 155 -3.92 34.71 15.11
N GLU A 156 -3.14 33.94 15.87
CA GLU A 156 -2.75 34.30 17.23
C GLU A 156 -1.88 35.56 17.25
N ILE A 157 -0.89 35.67 16.37
CA ILE A 157 -0.06 36.88 16.22
C ILE A 157 -0.94 38.09 15.89
N ALA A 158 -1.83 37.98 14.90
CA ALA A 158 -2.72 39.07 14.53
C ALA A 158 -3.65 39.48 15.68
N SER A 159 -4.17 38.52 16.45
CA SER A 159 -5.01 38.80 17.62
C SER A 159 -4.23 39.48 18.74
N VAL A 160 -2.98 39.07 18.99
CA VAL A 160 -2.11 39.70 20.00
C VAL A 160 -1.74 41.11 19.56
N GLN A 161 -1.34 41.30 18.30
CA GLN A 161 -1.04 42.62 17.73
C GLN A 161 -2.23 43.57 17.84
N ALA A 162 -3.42 43.15 17.43
CA ALA A 162 -4.63 43.97 17.54
C ALA A 162 -4.95 44.33 19.01
N ARG A 163 -4.71 43.43 19.95
CA ARG A 163 -4.91 43.68 21.39
C ARG A 163 -3.90 44.68 21.94
N GLU A 164 -2.61 44.50 21.61
CA GLU A 164 -1.54 45.41 22.04
C GLU A 164 -1.71 46.80 21.41
N GLU A 165 -2.12 46.90 20.15
CA GLU A 165 -2.44 48.18 19.50
C GLU A 165 -3.62 48.88 20.17
N ALA A 166 -4.68 48.15 20.49
CA ALA A 166 -5.83 48.71 21.20
C ALA A 166 -5.47 49.20 22.61
N GLU A 167 -4.66 48.43 23.35
CA GLU A 167 -4.21 48.83 24.69
C GLU A 167 -3.25 50.04 24.61
N ALA A 168 -2.33 50.04 23.64
CA ALA A 168 -1.42 51.17 23.40
C ALA A 168 -2.20 52.45 23.04
N ALA A 169 -3.20 52.36 22.17
CA ALA A 169 -4.06 53.49 21.81
C ALA A 169 -4.86 54.01 23.02
N LYS A 170 -5.34 53.12 23.88
CA LYS A 170 -6.03 53.49 25.12
C LYS A 170 -5.10 54.21 26.08
N ILE A 171 -3.89 53.69 26.32
CA ILE A 171 -2.89 54.32 27.18
C ILE A 171 -2.49 55.70 26.62
N GLN A 172 -2.28 55.82 25.31
CA GLN A 172 -1.99 57.11 24.67
C GLN A 172 -3.13 58.12 24.87
N ALA A 173 -4.39 57.69 24.75
CA ALA A 173 -5.54 58.55 24.98
C ALA A 173 -5.66 58.97 26.47
N GLU A 174 -5.39 58.06 27.40
CA GLU A 174 -5.39 58.34 28.85
C GLU A 174 -4.28 59.33 29.24
N GLU A 175 -3.05 59.11 28.75
CA GLU A 175 -1.93 60.04 28.99
C GLU A 175 -2.19 61.41 28.34
N ARG A 176 -2.79 61.44 27.14
CA ARG A 176 -3.20 62.71 26.52
C ARG A 176 -4.26 63.43 27.35
N LEU A 177 -5.29 62.73 27.83
CA LEU A 177 -6.33 63.30 28.69
C LEU A 177 -5.72 63.86 29.98
N LYS A 178 -4.76 63.16 30.58
CA LYS A 178 -4.04 63.61 31.77
C LYS A 178 -3.21 64.86 31.50
N SER A 179 -2.50 64.91 30.37
CA SER A 179 -1.73 66.09 29.93
C SER A 179 -2.64 67.30 29.69
N GLU A 180 -3.75 67.12 28.96
CA GLU A 180 -4.70 68.21 28.69
C GLU A 180 -5.39 68.69 29.97
N ARG A 181 -5.75 67.79 30.89
CA ARG A 181 -6.29 68.18 32.20
C ARG A 181 -5.32 69.01 33.02
N ALA A 182 -4.04 68.60 33.08
CA ALA A 182 -3.02 69.36 33.78
C ALA A 182 -2.82 70.75 33.14
N ARG A 183 -2.83 70.82 31.81
CA ARG A 183 -2.76 72.09 31.08
C ARG A 183 -3.95 73.00 31.39
N ILE A 184 -5.18 72.51 31.24
CA ILE A 184 -6.41 73.27 31.52
C ILE A 184 -6.42 73.78 32.96
N SER A 185 -6.09 72.93 33.93
CA SER A 185 -6.00 73.33 35.34
C SER A 185 -4.97 74.44 35.56
N THR A 186 -3.82 74.37 34.88
CA THR A 186 -2.79 75.40 34.97
C THR A 186 -3.27 76.70 34.32
N ASP A 187 -3.88 76.62 33.15
CA ASP A 187 -4.41 77.77 32.42
C ASP A 187 -5.53 78.45 33.23
N GLU A 188 -6.45 77.69 33.84
CA GLU A 188 -7.49 78.19 34.74
C GLU A 188 -6.90 78.90 35.96
N GLU A 189 -5.89 78.32 36.62
CA GLU A 189 -5.23 78.95 37.77
C GLU A 189 -4.52 80.27 37.38
N VAL A 190 -3.83 80.29 36.24
CA VAL A 190 -3.18 81.48 35.70
C VAL A 190 -4.21 82.56 35.36
N GLU A 191 -5.32 82.18 34.74
CA GLU A 191 -6.37 83.11 34.33
C GLU A 191 -7.10 83.69 35.56
N ILE A 192 -7.41 82.87 36.57
CA ILE A 192 -7.96 83.32 37.86
C ILE A 192 -6.98 84.27 38.56
N ALA A 193 -5.68 83.93 38.61
CA ALA A 193 -4.67 84.79 39.21
C ALA A 193 -4.53 86.13 38.46
N THR A 194 -4.64 86.11 37.13
CA THR A 194 -4.62 87.31 36.29
C THR A 194 -5.84 88.18 36.54
N GLN A 195 -7.05 87.60 36.58
CA GLN A 195 -8.29 88.31 36.92
C GLN A 195 -8.24 88.91 38.33
N ASN A 196 -7.69 88.19 39.31
CA ASN A 196 -7.51 88.70 40.66
C ASN A 196 -6.54 89.88 40.70
N LYS A 197 -5.40 89.79 40.00
CA LYS A 197 -4.46 90.90 39.85
C LYS A 197 -5.12 92.12 39.21
N ASP A 198 -5.86 91.93 38.12
CA ASP A 198 -6.56 93.03 37.43
C ASP A 198 -7.61 93.67 38.33
N ARG A 199 -8.33 92.86 39.11
CA ARG A 199 -9.26 93.35 40.13
C ARG A 199 -8.54 94.18 41.20
N GLU A 200 -7.39 93.73 41.69
CA GLU A 200 -6.59 94.48 42.67
C GLU A 200 -6.07 95.80 42.10
N VAL A 201 -5.59 95.81 40.86
CA VAL A 201 -5.18 97.02 40.15
C VAL A 201 -6.36 97.98 40.00
N LEU A 202 -7.55 97.48 39.64
CA LEU A 202 -8.75 98.29 39.50
C LEU A 202 -9.21 98.86 40.85
N VAL A 203 -9.16 98.07 41.93
CA VAL A 203 -9.44 98.55 43.30
C VAL A 203 -8.43 99.60 43.74
N ALA A 204 -7.14 99.41 43.47
CA ALA A 204 -6.10 100.38 43.78
C ALA A 204 -6.29 101.69 43.00
N GLN A 205 -6.66 101.60 41.71
CA GLN A 205 -6.97 102.76 40.88
C GLN A 205 -8.21 103.51 41.40
N ARG A 206 -9.29 102.80 41.75
CA ARG A 206 -10.49 103.39 42.36
C ARG A 206 -10.21 104.02 43.72
N ASN A 207 -9.36 103.41 44.54
CA ASN A 207 -8.93 103.97 45.82
C ASN A 207 -8.09 105.23 45.63
N LYS A 208 -7.22 105.26 44.62
CA LYS A 208 -6.47 106.46 44.24
C LYS A 208 -7.41 107.57 43.76
N GLU A 209 -8.32 107.27 42.83
CA GLU A 209 -9.35 108.21 42.36
C GLU A 209 -10.20 108.78 43.52
N ARG A 210 -10.58 107.93 44.48
CA ARG A 210 -11.32 108.34 45.67
C ARG A 210 -10.47 109.24 46.57
N THR A 211 -9.18 108.94 46.75
CA THR A 211 -8.27 109.75 47.57
C THR A 211 -8.00 111.10 46.91
N ASP A 212 -7.73 111.12 45.60
CA ASP A 212 -7.55 112.34 44.82
C ASP A 212 -8.83 113.20 44.85
N GLY A 213 -10.01 112.59 44.77
CA GLY A 213 -11.30 113.28 44.92
C GLY A 213 -11.50 113.90 46.31
N VAL A 214 -11.14 113.19 47.38
CA VAL A 214 -11.22 113.70 48.76
C VAL A 214 -10.24 114.84 48.99
N GLU A 215 -9.00 114.75 48.48
CA GLU A 215 -8.01 115.82 48.59
C GLU A 215 -8.41 117.05 47.76
N GLN A 216 -8.97 116.87 46.56
CA GLN A 216 -9.55 117.99 45.80
C GLN A 216 -10.68 118.69 46.58
N GLU A 217 -11.56 117.93 47.23
CA GLU A 217 -12.64 118.49 48.04
C GLU A 217 -12.11 119.20 49.30
N ARG A 218 -11.07 118.66 49.97
CA ARG A 218 -10.40 119.33 51.10
C ARG A 218 -9.73 120.62 50.67
N VAL A 219 -8.96 120.62 49.59
CA VAL A 219 -8.31 121.84 49.05
C VAL A 219 -9.35 122.89 48.67
N LYS A 220 -10.50 122.47 48.11
CA LYS A 220 -11.59 123.40 47.78
C LYS A 220 -12.20 124.02 49.04
N ARG A 221 -12.45 123.20 50.07
CA ARG A 221 -12.95 123.65 51.38
C ARG A 221 -11.97 124.59 52.08
N ASP A 222 -10.67 124.30 52.02
CA ASP A 222 -9.62 125.13 52.62
C ASP A 222 -9.46 126.47 51.87
N ARG A 223 -9.59 126.49 50.53
CA ARG A 223 -9.63 127.73 49.73
C ARG A 223 -10.86 128.58 50.04
N GLU A 224 -12.02 127.95 50.22
CA GLU A 224 -13.25 128.65 50.62
C GLU A 224 -13.12 129.23 52.04
N LEU A 225 -12.50 128.50 52.97
CA LEU A 225 -12.20 129.01 54.32
C LEU A 225 -11.22 130.18 54.31
N GLU A 226 -10.14 130.14 53.52
CA GLU A 226 -9.22 131.28 53.36
C GLU A 226 -9.88 132.50 52.72
N SER A 227 -10.81 132.29 51.77
CA SER A 227 -11.60 133.37 51.18
C SER A 227 -12.51 134.03 52.23
N ILE A 228 -13.17 133.23 53.06
CA ILE A 228 -14.01 133.72 54.16
C ILE A 228 -13.15 134.46 55.20
N GLU A 229 -11.95 133.98 55.52
CA GLU A 229 -11.03 134.64 56.46
C GLU A 229 -10.53 135.99 55.90
N ARG A 230 -10.25 136.07 54.59
CA ARG A 230 -9.94 137.33 53.89
C ARG A 230 -11.10 138.31 53.89
N GLU A 231 -12.32 137.83 53.62
CA GLU A 231 -13.54 138.64 53.71
C GLU A 231 -13.78 139.14 55.14
N ARG A 232 -13.53 138.31 56.16
CA ARG A 232 -13.60 138.73 57.57
C ARG A 232 -12.62 139.87 57.91
N VAL A 233 -11.37 139.79 57.44
CA VAL A 233 -10.35 140.82 57.74
C VAL A 233 -10.65 142.13 57.01
N THR A 234 -11.19 142.06 55.80
CA THR A 234 -11.60 143.25 55.02
C THR A 234 -12.86 143.90 55.60
N THR A 235 -13.86 143.10 55.97
CA THR A 235 -15.09 143.60 56.63
C THR A 235 -14.83 144.17 58.02
N LEU A 236 -13.92 143.61 58.82
CA LEU A 236 -13.53 144.19 60.13
C LEU A 236 -12.94 145.60 60.00
N LYS A 237 -12.18 145.89 58.93
CA LYS A 237 -11.64 147.22 58.64
C LYS A 237 -12.68 148.20 58.09
N GLU A 238 -13.73 147.71 57.43
CA GLU A 238 -14.88 148.53 57.03
C GLU A 238 -15.78 148.86 58.23
N ILE A 239 -15.98 147.89 59.13
CA ILE A 239 -16.77 148.05 60.36
C ILE A 239 -16.13 149.07 61.32
N GLU A 240 -14.80 149.17 61.41
CA GLU A 240 -14.13 150.24 62.18
C GLU A 240 -14.37 151.64 61.58
N LYS A 241 -14.60 151.73 60.27
CA LYS A 241 -14.88 152.98 59.56
C LYS A 241 -16.35 153.38 59.66
N GLU A 242 -17.27 152.43 59.72
CA GLU A 242 -18.71 152.66 59.94
C GLU A 242 -19.08 152.91 61.41
N LYS A 243 -18.28 152.42 62.37
CA LYS A 243 -18.51 152.62 63.81
C LYS A 243 -18.47 154.08 64.27
N ALA A 244 -17.95 155.00 63.45
CA ALA A 244 -17.99 156.44 63.72
C ALA A 244 -19.29 157.13 63.25
N VAL A 245 -20.14 156.45 62.47
CA VAL A 245 -21.32 157.06 61.82
C VAL A 245 -22.66 156.45 62.29
N GLU A 246 -22.67 155.30 62.97
CA GLU A 246 -23.90 154.62 63.42
C GLU A 246 -24.20 154.70 64.93
N VAL A 247 -23.68 155.71 65.62
CA VAL A 247 -24.09 156.02 67.01
C VAL A 247 -25.48 156.69 67.08
N GLU A 248 -26.03 157.17 65.96
CA GLU A 248 -27.40 157.72 65.85
C GLU A 248 -28.43 156.81 65.14
N ARG A 249 -28.20 155.49 65.10
CA ARG A 249 -29.23 154.51 64.68
C ARG A 249 -29.56 153.48 65.76
N LYS A 250 -29.47 153.91 67.02
CA LYS A 250 -30.36 153.38 68.07
C LYS A 250 -31.73 154.05 67.93
N ALA A 251 -32.70 153.32 67.39
CA ALA A 251 -34.07 153.24 67.89
C ALA A 251 -35.00 152.78 66.76
N ILE A 252 -35.84 151.80 67.11
CA ILE A 252 -37.03 151.31 66.40
C ILE A 252 -36.84 149.97 65.67
N GLN A 253 -37.64 149.01 66.19
CA GLN A 253 -37.95 147.65 65.73
C GLN A 253 -36.85 146.61 65.95
N ASP A 254 -36.75 145.93 67.10
CA ASP A 254 -37.75 145.39 68.00
C ASP A 254 -38.94 144.66 67.34
N VAL A 255 -38.81 143.33 67.42
CA VAL A 255 -39.89 142.40 67.81
C VAL A 255 -40.95 142.12 66.75
N ILE A 256 -40.84 140.96 66.09
CA ILE A 256 -41.79 139.86 66.30
C ILE A 256 -41.01 138.54 66.42
N LYS A 257 -40.87 138.11 67.67
CA LYS A 257 -40.59 136.75 68.12
C LYS A 257 -41.92 135.98 68.18
N GLU A 258 -41.81 134.68 67.95
CA GLU A 258 -42.48 133.59 68.70
C GLU A 258 -44.02 133.44 68.58
N ARG A 259 -44.49 132.31 67.99
CA ARG A 259 -44.91 131.04 68.67
C ARG A 259 -46.41 131.14 69.03
N VAL A 260 -47.32 130.19 68.82
CA VAL A 260 -47.43 128.74 69.09
C VAL A 260 -48.73 128.28 68.39
N ALA A 261 -48.81 127.05 67.90
CA ALA A 261 -49.84 126.07 68.34
C ALA A 261 -50.07 124.94 67.32
N VAL A 262 -49.99 123.74 67.88
CA VAL A 262 -50.23 122.42 67.30
C VAL A 262 -51.71 122.25 66.94
N GLU A 263 -52.01 121.63 65.79
CA GLU A 263 -53.19 120.77 65.67
C GLU A 263 -53.06 119.70 64.56
N LYS A 264 -53.28 118.45 64.99
CA LYS A 264 -53.78 117.26 64.26
C LYS A 264 -52.96 116.60 63.15
N THR A 265 -52.15 115.64 63.61
CA THR A 265 -51.85 114.36 62.94
C THR A 265 -53.03 113.39 63.05
N VAL A 266 -53.86 113.26 62.01
CA VAL A 266 -54.71 112.07 61.79
C VAL A 266 -55.07 111.93 60.29
N VAL A 267 -54.18 111.40 59.43
CA VAL A 267 -54.59 110.82 58.13
C VAL A 267 -53.66 109.67 57.62
N GLU A 268 -52.41 109.54 58.05
CA GLU A 268 -51.47 108.70 57.27
C GLU A 268 -51.40 107.19 57.60
N GLU A 269 -52.19 106.67 58.54
CA GLU A 269 -52.18 105.22 58.89
C GLU A 269 -53.47 104.48 58.50
N GLN A 270 -54.32 105.05 57.63
CA GLN A 270 -55.54 104.36 57.16
C GLN A 270 -55.51 103.89 55.70
N GLN A 271 -54.44 104.15 54.94
CA GLN A 271 -54.30 103.64 53.56
C GLN A 271 -53.46 102.36 53.42
N LYS A 272 -52.62 101.99 54.40
CA LYS A 272 -51.75 100.80 54.32
C LYS A 272 -52.44 99.45 54.54
N ILE A 273 -53.72 99.44 54.90
CA ILE A 273 -54.46 98.20 55.22
C ILE A 273 -55.27 97.67 54.03
N LEU A 274 -55.51 98.48 52.98
CA LEU A 274 -56.31 98.06 51.81
C LEU A 274 -55.50 97.46 50.65
N ASP A 275 -54.19 97.74 50.55
CA ASP A 275 -53.38 97.28 49.40
C ASP A 275 -52.76 95.88 49.57
N THR A 276 -52.76 95.31 50.77
CA THR A 276 -52.05 94.04 51.07
C THR A 276 -52.91 92.79 50.85
N GLU A 277 -54.24 92.91 50.87
CA GLU A 277 -55.14 91.75 50.73
C GLU A 277 -55.47 91.40 49.27
N ALA A 278 -55.39 92.36 48.33
CA ALA A 278 -55.67 92.11 46.92
C ALA A 278 -54.48 91.47 46.15
N PHE A 279 -53.23 91.85 46.46
CA PHE A 279 -52.04 91.32 45.78
C PHE A 279 -51.63 89.92 46.26
N ALA A 280 -51.84 89.60 47.54
CA ALA A 280 -51.45 88.29 48.10
C ALA A 280 -52.37 87.12 47.68
N GLY A 281 -53.59 87.41 47.19
CA GLY A 281 -54.52 86.41 46.63
C GLY A 281 -54.19 86.06 45.18
N ALA A 282 -53.98 87.08 44.34
CA ALA A 282 -53.70 86.92 42.91
C ALA A 282 -52.34 86.22 42.64
N ASP A 283 -51.30 86.54 43.42
CA ASP A 283 -50.00 85.86 43.28
C ASP A 283 -50.04 84.40 43.74
N ARG A 284 -50.90 84.06 44.71
CA ARG A 284 -51.13 82.67 45.13
C ARG A 284 -51.93 81.90 44.08
N GLU A 285 -52.99 82.45 43.54
CA GLU A 285 -53.77 81.82 42.45
C GLU A 285 -52.91 81.58 41.22
N LYS A 286 -52.09 82.56 40.80
CA LYS A 286 -51.19 82.41 39.66
C LYS A 286 -50.13 81.32 39.91
N LYS A 287 -49.57 81.25 41.12
CA LYS A 287 -48.57 80.24 41.49
C LYS A 287 -49.17 78.84 41.60
N VAL A 288 -50.41 78.72 42.09
CA VAL A 288 -51.19 77.47 42.10
C VAL A 288 -51.55 77.04 40.68
N ALA A 289 -51.95 77.97 39.81
CA ALA A 289 -52.23 77.67 38.40
C ALA A 289 -50.98 77.20 37.64
N VAL A 290 -49.82 77.84 37.85
CA VAL A 290 -48.55 77.41 37.25
C VAL A 290 -48.11 76.05 37.78
N THR A 291 -48.23 75.78 39.08
CA THR A 291 -47.87 74.47 39.64
C THR A 291 -48.82 73.35 39.21
N LEU A 292 -50.12 73.63 39.02
CA LEU A 292 -51.07 72.68 38.40
C LEU A 292 -50.76 72.45 36.92
N ALA A 293 -50.36 73.49 36.17
CA ALA A 293 -49.93 73.36 34.78
C ALA A 293 -48.61 72.57 34.66
N GLU A 294 -47.64 72.82 35.54
CA GLU A 294 -46.38 72.07 35.61
C GLU A 294 -46.62 70.61 36.00
N LYS A 295 -47.50 70.34 36.98
CA LYS A 295 -47.87 68.98 37.38
C LYS A 295 -48.52 68.22 36.22
N SER A 296 -49.48 68.83 35.53
CA SER A 296 -50.15 68.19 34.38
C SER A 296 -49.22 67.99 33.19
N ALA A 297 -48.33 68.95 32.91
CA ALA A 297 -47.30 68.79 31.88
C ALA A 297 -46.29 67.68 32.23
N GLN A 298 -45.87 67.57 33.48
CA GLN A 298 -45.00 66.50 33.96
C GLN A 298 -45.69 65.13 33.91
N GLU A 299 -46.95 65.04 34.33
CA GLU A 299 -47.74 63.80 34.22
C GLU A 299 -47.88 63.36 32.76
N GLU A 300 -48.17 64.28 31.83
CA GLU A 300 -48.29 63.95 30.41
C GLU A 300 -46.94 63.62 29.76
N GLN A 301 -45.87 64.28 30.17
CA GLN A 301 -44.51 63.96 29.73
C GLN A 301 -44.07 62.58 30.23
N ILE A 302 -44.29 62.25 31.50
CA ILE A 302 -43.99 60.93 32.06
C ILE A 302 -44.83 59.85 31.38
N ARG A 303 -46.12 60.13 31.10
CA ARG A 303 -46.99 59.20 30.36
C ARG A 303 -46.44 58.93 28.96
N LYS A 304 -46.06 59.97 28.20
CA LYS A 304 -45.49 59.82 26.86
C LYS A 304 -44.13 59.11 26.86
N ILE A 305 -43.27 59.37 27.84
CA ILE A 305 -41.99 58.67 27.99
C ILE A 305 -42.22 57.19 28.28
N LYS A 306 -43.12 56.87 29.23
CA LYS A 306 -43.46 55.47 29.52
C LYS A 306 -44.14 54.76 28.36
N GLU A 307 -45.01 55.43 27.61
CA GLU A 307 -45.61 54.89 26.39
C GLU A 307 -44.53 54.62 25.32
N ALA A 308 -43.56 55.52 25.15
CA ALA A 308 -42.46 55.35 24.20
C ALA A 308 -41.46 54.26 24.63
N GLU A 309 -41.14 54.17 25.92
CA GLU A 309 -40.31 53.10 26.49
C GLU A 309 -41.00 51.74 26.35
N ALA A 310 -42.28 51.65 26.70
CA ALA A 310 -43.07 50.42 26.52
C ALA A 310 -43.19 50.03 25.05
N ALA A 311 -43.37 50.99 24.13
CA ALA A 311 -43.40 50.72 22.70
C ALA A 311 -42.04 50.22 22.17
N LYS A 312 -40.94 50.79 22.65
CA LYS A 312 -39.57 50.34 22.29
C LYS A 312 -39.29 48.93 22.80
N GLU A 313 -39.65 48.65 24.06
CA GLU A 313 -39.46 47.35 24.68
C GLU A 313 -40.35 46.29 24.02
N ALA A 314 -41.60 46.63 23.69
CA ALA A 314 -42.48 45.77 22.91
C ALA A 314 -41.91 45.48 21.52
N ALA A 315 -41.36 46.48 20.82
CA ALA A 315 -40.73 46.30 19.52
C ALA A 315 -39.46 45.43 19.59
N GLN A 316 -38.66 45.57 20.65
CA GLN A 316 -37.50 44.72 20.90
C GLN A 316 -37.90 43.27 21.17
N LEU A 317 -38.87 43.04 22.05
CA LEU A 317 -39.39 41.70 22.32
C LEU A 317 -39.99 41.06 21.06
N HIS A 318 -40.68 41.84 20.22
CA HIS A 318 -41.21 41.34 18.95
C HIS A 318 -40.10 40.98 17.96
N ALA A 319 -39.04 41.81 17.89
CA ALA A 319 -37.87 41.53 17.06
C ALA A 319 -37.13 40.28 17.55
N ASP A 320 -36.92 40.14 18.85
CA ASP A 320 -36.28 38.99 19.48
C ASP A 320 -37.10 37.71 19.28
N GLN A 321 -38.44 37.79 19.36
CA GLN A 321 -39.32 36.67 19.05
C GLN A 321 -39.20 36.25 17.58
N THR A 322 -39.21 37.21 16.64
CA THR A 322 -39.03 36.88 15.21
C THR A 322 -37.64 36.31 14.89
N LEU A 323 -36.59 36.81 15.57
CA LEU A 323 -35.23 36.25 15.47
C LEU A 323 -35.19 34.82 16.02
N TYR A 324 -35.82 34.59 17.17
CA TYR A 324 -35.89 33.25 17.75
C TYR A 324 -36.65 32.27 16.86
N GLU A 325 -37.80 32.66 16.30
CA GLU A 325 -38.59 31.85 15.37
C GLU A 325 -37.82 31.54 14.08
N THR A 326 -37.14 32.54 13.49
CA THR A 326 -36.35 32.34 12.27
C THR A 326 -35.12 31.46 12.50
N VAL A 327 -34.41 31.63 13.62
CA VAL A 327 -33.30 30.76 14.00
C VAL A 327 -33.79 29.34 14.26
N LYS A 328 -34.92 29.17 14.96
CA LYS A 328 -35.48 27.83 15.20
C LYS A 328 -35.94 27.13 13.93
N LEU A 329 -36.53 27.86 12.99
CA LEU A 329 -36.88 27.32 11.67
C LEU A 329 -35.63 26.94 10.87
N ALA A 330 -34.57 27.73 10.92
CA ALA A 330 -33.30 27.41 10.26
C ALA A 330 -32.60 26.20 10.89
N GLU A 331 -32.58 26.10 12.22
CA GLU A 331 -32.06 24.94 12.96
C GLU A 331 -32.85 23.67 12.64
N ALA A 332 -34.19 23.75 12.61
CA ALA A 332 -35.05 22.63 12.23
C ALA A 332 -34.81 22.21 10.78
N GLY A 333 -34.63 23.17 9.86
CA GLY A 333 -34.27 22.90 8.47
C GLY A 333 -32.91 22.22 8.33
N LYS A 334 -31.91 22.65 9.12
CA LYS A 334 -30.58 22.03 9.15
C LYS A 334 -30.63 20.60 9.70
N GLN A 335 -31.32 20.38 10.82
CA GLN A 335 -31.51 19.04 11.38
C GLN A 335 -32.26 18.12 10.42
N ALA A 336 -33.30 18.61 9.73
CA ALA A 336 -34.00 17.83 8.72
C ALA A 336 -33.09 17.44 7.55
N ALA A 337 -32.23 18.34 7.10
CA ALA A 337 -31.25 18.07 6.05
C ALA A 337 -30.16 17.07 6.50
N GLU A 338 -29.67 17.19 7.74
CA GLU A 338 -28.72 16.24 8.33
C GLU A 338 -29.31 14.83 8.45
N LEU A 339 -30.53 14.71 8.98
CA LEU A 339 -31.23 13.42 9.08
C LEU A 339 -31.52 12.81 7.71
N HIS A 340 -31.87 13.63 6.71
CA HIS A 340 -32.06 13.15 5.34
C HIS A 340 -30.74 12.69 4.71
N ALA A 341 -29.64 13.40 4.95
CA ALA A 341 -28.32 12.98 4.47
C ALA A 341 -27.88 11.67 5.14
N GLU A 342 -28.09 11.54 6.45
CA GLU A 342 -27.80 10.32 7.22
C GLU A 342 -28.66 9.14 6.74
N GLN A 343 -29.95 9.36 6.47
CA GLN A 343 -30.83 8.36 5.89
C GLN A 343 -30.30 7.86 4.53
N VAL A 344 -29.89 8.77 3.63
CA VAL A 344 -29.34 8.40 2.31
C VAL A 344 -28.05 7.59 2.45
N VAL A 345 -27.18 7.92 3.40
CA VAL A 345 -25.95 7.16 3.67
C VAL A 345 -26.28 5.76 4.19
N ILE A 346 -27.20 5.65 5.15
CA ILE A 346 -27.65 4.35 5.70
C ILE A 346 -28.26 3.49 4.60
N GLU A 347 -29.08 4.08 3.73
CA GLU A 347 -29.75 3.36 2.64
C GLU A 347 -28.74 2.89 1.58
N ALA A 348 -27.77 3.72 1.21
CA ALA A 348 -26.68 3.35 0.31
C ALA A 348 -25.77 2.26 0.91
N GLU A 349 -25.49 2.32 2.21
CA GLU A 349 -24.67 1.32 2.90
C GLU A 349 -25.41 -0.02 3.07
N ALA A 350 -26.71 0.03 3.34
CA ALA A 350 -27.59 -1.13 3.32
C ALA A 350 -27.66 -1.78 1.93
N GLU A 351 -27.75 -0.98 0.87
CA GLU A 351 -27.80 -1.49 -0.51
C GLU A 351 -26.45 -2.08 -0.96
N ARG A 352 -25.33 -1.47 -0.53
CA ARG A 352 -23.99 -2.02 -0.73
C ARG A 352 -23.83 -3.38 -0.03
N THR A 353 -24.18 -3.48 1.25
CA THR A 353 -24.09 -4.74 1.99
C THR A 353 -25.06 -5.80 1.45
N ALA A 354 -26.26 -5.42 1.01
CA ALA A 354 -27.17 -6.34 0.32
C ALA A 354 -26.58 -6.85 -1.01
N SER A 355 -25.93 -5.99 -1.78
CA SER A 355 -25.28 -6.35 -3.05
C SER A 355 -24.06 -7.26 -2.83
N GLU A 356 -23.24 -6.99 -1.83
CA GLU A 356 -22.12 -7.86 -1.42
C GLU A 356 -22.63 -9.26 -1.02
N LYS A 357 -23.67 -9.34 -0.18
CA LYS A 357 -24.27 -10.62 0.22
C LYS A 357 -24.85 -11.38 -0.97
N ARG A 358 -25.52 -10.69 -1.91
CA ARG A 358 -26.02 -11.31 -3.16
C ARG A 358 -24.88 -11.79 -4.05
N ALA A 359 -23.79 -11.04 -4.15
CA ALA A 359 -22.61 -11.44 -4.93
C ALA A 359 -21.93 -12.69 -4.33
N VAL A 360 -21.77 -12.73 -3.01
CA VAL A 360 -21.26 -13.90 -2.28
C VAL A 360 -22.17 -15.11 -2.48
N ALA A 361 -23.49 -14.95 -2.32
CA ALA A 361 -24.46 -16.02 -2.55
C ALA A 361 -24.42 -16.54 -4.00
N LYS A 362 -24.25 -15.65 -4.98
CA LYS A 362 -24.14 -16.02 -6.40
C LYS A 362 -22.82 -16.73 -6.70
N LYS A 363 -21.73 -16.33 -6.04
CA LYS A 363 -20.42 -16.99 -6.13
C LYS A 363 -20.48 -18.40 -5.53
N THR A 364 -21.04 -18.58 -4.34
CA THR A 364 -21.19 -19.89 -3.72
C THR A 364 -22.15 -20.80 -4.48
N LEU A 365 -23.22 -20.26 -5.07
CA LEU A 365 -24.08 -21.02 -5.99
C LEU A 365 -23.32 -21.44 -7.25
N ALA A 366 -22.52 -20.54 -7.87
CA ALA A 366 -21.72 -20.89 -9.03
C ALA A 366 -20.67 -21.96 -8.70
N GLU A 367 -19.98 -21.84 -7.57
CA GLU A 367 -19.04 -22.85 -7.06
C GLU A 367 -19.74 -24.19 -6.79
N GLY A 368 -20.93 -24.15 -6.17
CA GLY A 368 -21.77 -25.34 -5.96
C GLY A 368 -22.18 -26.03 -7.26
N VAL A 369 -22.63 -25.26 -8.27
CA VAL A 369 -22.99 -25.79 -9.59
C VAL A 369 -21.77 -26.33 -10.33
N THR A 370 -20.59 -25.70 -10.22
CA THR A 370 -19.34 -26.23 -10.80
C THR A 370 -18.89 -27.52 -10.11
N ALA A 371 -19.09 -27.64 -8.79
CA ALA A 371 -18.77 -28.86 -8.06
C ALA A 371 -19.77 -30.00 -8.39
N GLU A 372 -21.06 -29.67 -8.52
CA GLU A 372 -22.12 -30.62 -8.85
C GLU A 372 -22.03 -31.11 -10.30
N THR A 373 -21.60 -30.25 -11.24
CA THR A 373 -21.33 -30.63 -12.65
C THR A 373 -20.00 -31.35 -12.83
N ALA A 374 -18.99 -31.07 -12.00
CA ALA A 374 -17.71 -31.79 -12.01
C ALA A 374 -17.80 -33.21 -11.42
N ALA A 375 -18.72 -33.47 -10.47
CA ALA A 375 -18.90 -34.77 -9.84
C ALA A 375 -19.24 -35.92 -10.81
N PRO A 376 -20.19 -35.79 -11.76
CA PRO A 376 -20.44 -36.84 -12.76
C PRO A 376 -19.28 -36.96 -13.76
N GLY A 377 -18.61 -35.86 -14.14
CA GLY A 377 -17.45 -35.91 -15.05
C GLY A 377 -16.23 -36.62 -14.45
N LEU A 378 -15.95 -36.42 -13.16
CA LEU A 378 -14.92 -37.17 -12.41
C LEU A 378 -15.31 -38.63 -12.21
N GLY A 379 -16.60 -38.90 -11.97
CA GLY A 379 -17.14 -40.26 -11.89
C GLY A 379 -16.99 -41.01 -13.21
N GLU A 380 -17.37 -40.39 -14.34
CA GLU A 380 -17.23 -40.95 -15.68
C GLU A 380 -15.77 -41.12 -16.07
N ALA A 381 -14.89 -40.16 -15.79
CA ALA A 381 -13.46 -40.28 -16.04
C ALA A 381 -12.81 -41.40 -15.21
N SER A 382 -13.21 -41.56 -13.95
CA SER A 382 -12.75 -42.65 -13.08
C SER A 382 -13.26 -44.02 -13.55
N VAL A 383 -14.52 -44.10 -14.01
CA VAL A 383 -15.09 -45.33 -14.58
C VAL A 383 -14.45 -45.68 -15.93
N ILE A 384 -14.16 -44.71 -16.77
CA ILE A 384 -13.45 -44.90 -18.04
C ILE A 384 -12.00 -45.32 -17.77
N GLY A 385 -11.31 -44.69 -16.82
CA GLY A 385 -9.97 -45.06 -16.39
C GLY A 385 -9.91 -46.49 -15.82
N ALA A 386 -10.84 -46.83 -14.93
CA ALA A 386 -10.94 -48.18 -14.35
C ALA A 386 -11.30 -49.25 -15.40
N LYS A 387 -12.15 -48.91 -16.38
CA LYS A 387 -12.44 -49.80 -17.52
C LYS A 387 -11.21 -49.97 -18.42
N ALA A 388 -10.50 -48.89 -18.75
CA ALA A 388 -9.29 -48.95 -19.56
C ALA A 388 -8.17 -49.77 -18.87
N ASP A 389 -8.00 -49.63 -17.55
CA ASP A 389 -7.07 -50.43 -16.78
C ASP A 389 -7.47 -51.92 -16.71
N ALA A 390 -8.76 -52.20 -16.54
CA ALA A 390 -9.28 -53.57 -16.57
C ALA A 390 -9.11 -54.20 -17.96
N GLU A 391 -9.31 -53.43 -19.02
CA GLU A 391 -9.15 -53.86 -20.41
C GLU A 391 -7.67 -54.05 -20.76
N ALA A 392 -6.77 -53.17 -20.31
CA ALA A 392 -5.32 -53.33 -20.44
C ALA A 392 -4.81 -54.58 -19.69
N LYS A 393 -5.29 -54.84 -18.47
CA LYS A 393 -5.00 -56.09 -17.73
C LYS A 393 -5.59 -57.32 -18.42
N GLY A 394 -6.78 -57.19 -19.01
CA GLY A 394 -7.43 -58.25 -19.80
C GLY A 394 -6.68 -58.58 -21.09
N ILE A 395 -6.13 -57.57 -21.76
CA ILE A 395 -5.33 -57.73 -22.97
C ILE A 395 -3.96 -58.33 -22.63
N ASN A 396 -3.30 -57.86 -21.57
CA ASN A 396 -2.02 -58.44 -21.13
C ASN A 396 -2.16 -59.90 -20.70
N SER A 397 -3.20 -60.25 -19.94
CA SER A 397 -3.46 -61.64 -19.57
C SER A 397 -3.84 -62.52 -20.78
N LYS A 398 -4.59 -61.99 -21.76
CA LYS A 398 -4.82 -62.68 -23.03
C LYS A 398 -3.55 -62.84 -23.86
N ALA A 399 -2.67 -61.86 -23.89
CA ALA A 399 -1.39 -61.91 -24.60
C ALA A 399 -0.45 -62.95 -23.98
N GLU A 400 -0.39 -63.02 -22.64
CA GLU A 400 0.35 -64.06 -21.92
C GLU A 400 -0.24 -65.45 -22.15
N ALA A 401 -1.57 -65.59 -22.18
CA ALA A 401 -2.23 -66.85 -22.49
C ALA A 401 -1.99 -67.28 -23.94
N MET A 402 -2.02 -66.34 -24.90
CA MET A 402 -1.70 -66.60 -26.31
C MET A 402 -0.23 -66.94 -26.51
N LYS A 403 0.69 -66.33 -25.75
CA LYS A 403 2.10 -66.69 -25.76
C LYS A 403 2.31 -68.13 -25.32
N LYS A 404 1.69 -68.53 -24.19
CA LYS A 404 1.72 -69.93 -23.72
C LYS A 404 1.07 -70.91 -24.72
N PHE A 405 0.00 -70.50 -25.40
CA PHE A 405 -0.65 -71.34 -26.42
C PHE A 405 0.20 -71.48 -27.69
N ASN A 406 0.84 -70.41 -28.15
CA ASN A 406 1.75 -70.45 -29.31
C ASN A 406 3.03 -71.23 -29.02
N ASP A 407 3.59 -71.14 -27.81
CA ASP A 407 4.78 -71.91 -27.44
C ASP A 407 4.48 -73.42 -27.43
N ALA A 408 3.31 -73.85 -26.95
CA ALA A 408 2.85 -75.25 -27.03
C ALA A 408 2.56 -75.71 -28.49
N GLY A 409 2.09 -74.80 -29.35
CA GLY A 409 1.87 -75.08 -30.77
C GLY A 409 3.17 -75.25 -31.56
N LYS A 410 4.18 -74.41 -31.27
CA LYS A 410 5.51 -74.49 -31.90
C LYS A 410 6.23 -75.79 -31.59
N GLU A 411 6.20 -76.24 -30.33
CA GLU A 411 6.83 -77.50 -29.95
C GLU A 411 6.23 -78.70 -30.72
N HIS A 412 4.91 -78.68 -30.99
CA HIS A 412 4.27 -79.73 -31.78
C HIS A 412 4.58 -79.64 -33.28
N GLU A 413 4.65 -78.44 -33.85
CA GLU A 413 5.06 -78.24 -35.24
C GLU A 413 6.54 -78.62 -35.46
N GLU A 414 7.43 -78.23 -34.56
CA GLU A 414 8.84 -78.61 -34.59
C GLU A 414 9.03 -80.12 -34.41
N PHE A 415 8.24 -80.75 -33.53
CA PHE A 415 8.23 -82.21 -33.39
C PHE A 415 7.76 -82.91 -34.67
N LYS A 416 6.69 -82.42 -35.30
CA LYS A 416 6.16 -82.98 -36.55
C LYS A 416 7.16 -82.85 -37.70
N LEU A 417 7.79 -81.68 -37.86
CA LEU A 417 8.83 -81.43 -38.87
C LEU A 417 10.06 -82.31 -38.66
N ARG A 418 10.47 -82.52 -37.41
CA ARG A 418 11.55 -83.44 -37.07
C ARG A 418 11.21 -84.89 -37.44
N LEU A 419 9.99 -85.35 -37.14
CA LEU A 419 9.53 -86.69 -37.50
C LEU A 419 9.47 -86.91 -39.02
N GLU A 420 9.02 -85.89 -39.77
CA GLU A 420 9.03 -85.93 -41.24
C GLU A 420 10.44 -85.99 -41.80
N LYS A 421 11.38 -85.23 -41.22
CA LYS A 421 12.80 -85.28 -41.59
C LYS A 421 13.41 -86.66 -41.30
N GLU A 422 13.18 -87.22 -40.12
CA GLU A 422 13.66 -88.56 -39.74
C GLU A 422 13.12 -89.64 -40.68
N LYS A 423 11.80 -89.62 -40.93
CA LYS A 423 11.17 -90.54 -41.90
C LYS A 423 11.77 -90.43 -43.29
N ALA A 424 12.07 -89.21 -43.76
CA ALA A 424 12.67 -88.99 -45.09
C ALA A 424 14.10 -89.54 -45.17
N VAL A 425 14.89 -89.36 -44.10
CA VAL A 425 16.25 -89.91 -44.00
C VAL A 425 16.20 -91.44 -43.98
N GLU A 426 15.30 -92.02 -43.19
CA GLU A 426 15.18 -93.48 -43.04
C GLU A 426 14.72 -94.14 -44.35
N LEU A 427 13.77 -93.53 -45.08
CA LEU A 427 13.39 -93.99 -46.42
C LEU A 427 14.54 -93.92 -47.43
N ALA A 428 15.31 -92.82 -47.42
CA ALA A 428 16.49 -92.69 -48.27
C ALA A 428 17.55 -93.74 -47.94
N GLU A 429 17.75 -94.04 -46.66
CA GLU A 429 18.68 -95.08 -46.21
C GLU A 429 18.21 -96.48 -46.66
N ILE A 430 16.91 -96.78 -46.57
CA ILE A 430 16.34 -98.03 -47.08
C ILE A 430 16.54 -98.17 -48.59
N ASP A 431 16.35 -97.09 -49.35
CA ASP A 431 16.58 -97.10 -50.80
C ASP A 431 18.06 -97.29 -51.15
N VAL A 432 18.97 -96.68 -50.40
CA VAL A 432 20.42 -96.92 -50.52
C VAL A 432 20.75 -98.38 -50.20
N ARG A 433 20.22 -98.95 -49.12
CA ARG A 433 20.40 -100.38 -48.78
C ARG A 433 19.86 -101.30 -49.87
N ARG A 434 18.72 -100.97 -50.48
CA ARG A 434 18.16 -101.71 -51.62
C ARG A 434 19.07 -101.64 -52.85
N ALA A 435 19.62 -100.47 -53.16
CA ALA A 435 20.56 -100.30 -54.27
C ALA A 435 21.88 -101.06 -54.03
N ILE A 436 22.41 -101.01 -52.81
CA ILE A 436 23.60 -101.77 -52.40
C ILE A 436 23.31 -103.28 -52.49
N ALA A 437 22.18 -103.75 -51.99
CA ALA A 437 21.80 -105.16 -52.07
C ALA A 437 21.67 -105.63 -53.53
N ALA A 438 21.06 -104.82 -54.40
CA ALA A 438 20.97 -105.12 -55.83
C ALA A 438 22.36 -105.21 -56.48
N LYS A 439 23.27 -104.30 -56.15
CA LYS A 439 24.66 -104.34 -56.62
C LYS A 439 25.46 -105.50 -56.05
N HIS A 440 25.27 -105.85 -54.78
CA HIS A 440 25.86 -107.03 -54.17
C HIS A 440 25.36 -108.32 -54.85
N SER A 441 24.08 -108.43 -55.18
CA SER A 441 23.53 -109.56 -55.93
C SER A 441 24.08 -109.62 -57.36
N GLU A 442 24.25 -108.48 -58.04
CA GLU A 442 24.88 -108.42 -59.36
C GLU A 442 26.35 -108.90 -59.31
N VAL A 443 27.10 -108.46 -58.29
CA VAL A 443 28.48 -108.89 -58.06
C VAL A 443 28.55 -110.37 -57.69
N LEU A 444 27.69 -110.87 -56.80
CA LEU A 444 27.62 -112.30 -56.46
C LEU A 444 27.26 -113.15 -57.68
N SER A 445 26.33 -112.70 -58.52
CA SER A 445 25.93 -113.39 -59.75
C SER A 445 27.10 -113.49 -60.72
N LYS A 446 27.82 -112.38 -60.97
CA LYS A 446 29.03 -112.39 -61.81
C LYS A 446 30.16 -113.23 -61.21
N ALA A 447 30.34 -113.20 -59.89
CA ALA A 447 31.33 -114.00 -59.20
C ALA A 447 31.03 -115.50 -59.32
N LEU A 448 29.77 -115.91 -59.14
CA LEU A 448 29.31 -117.30 -59.34
C LEU A 448 29.38 -117.73 -60.81
N GLU A 449 29.08 -116.84 -61.76
CA GLU A 449 29.19 -117.10 -63.21
C GLU A 449 30.65 -117.33 -63.66
N SER A 450 31.60 -116.61 -63.05
CA SER A 450 33.04 -116.76 -63.33
C SER A 450 33.73 -117.87 -62.54
N ALA A 451 33.07 -118.46 -61.54
CA ALA A 451 33.66 -119.48 -60.69
C ALA A 451 33.55 -120.87 -61.34
N HIS A 452 34.67 -121.41 -61.81
CA HIS A 452 34.79 -122.84 -62.12
C HIS A 452 34.79 -123.64 -60.80
N ILE A 453 33.62 -124.18 -60.44
CA ILE A 453 33.47 -125.05 -59.26
C ILE A 453 33.32 -126.49 -59.76
N ASP A 454 34.41 -127.26 -59.69
CA ASP A 454 34.37 -128.71 -59.87
C ASP A 454 33.90 -129.38 -58.57
N ILE A 455 32.65 -129.87 -58.60
CA ILE A 455 31.99 -130.50 -57.46
C ILE A 455 32.31 -132.00 -57.45
N VAL A 456 33.20 -132.42 -56.54
CA VAL A 456 33.45 -133.84 -56.25
C VAL A 456 32.78 -134.21 -54.93
N GLY A 457 31.51 -134.66 -55.00
CA GLY A 457 30.84 -135.50 -54.00
C GLY A 457 30.44 -134.87 -52.66
N GLY A 458 29.12 -134.67 -52.46
CA GLY A 458 28.49 -134.44 -51.14
C GLY A 458 27.68 -133.14 -51.05
N GLU A 459 26.49 -133.13 -51.65
CA GLU A 459 25.62 -131.94 -51.84
C GLU A 459 25.17 -131.24 -50.54
N THR A 460 25.14 -131.95 -49.41
CA THR A 460 24.64 -131.40 -48.13
C THR A 460 25.69 -130.69 -47.27
N GLN A 461 26.98 -131.04 -47.36
CA GLN A 461 28.00 -130.43 -46.47
C GLN A 461 28.55 -129.07 -46.98
N PHE A 462 28.45 -128.81 -48.29
CA PHE A 462 28.92 -127.55 -48.89
C PHE A 462 27.94 -126.40 -48.63
N PHE A 463 26.64 -126.65 -48.81
CA PHE A 463 25.59 -125.68 -48.53
C PHE A 463 25.60 -125.28 -47.05
N ASP A 464 25.71 -126.25 -46.14
CA ASP A 464 25.77 -125.99 -44.69
C ASP A 464 27.01 -125.20 -44.27
N ARG A 465 28.18 -125.39 -44.91
CA ARG A 465 29.38 -124.60 -44.56
C ARG A 465 29.31 -123.17 -45.09
N ILE A 466 28.82 -122.95 -46.31
CA ILE A 466 28.69 -121.59 -46.87
C ILE A 466 27.59 -120.82 -46.14
N THR A 467 26.44 -121.45 -45.91
CA THR A 467 25.35 -120.81 -45.16
C THR A 467 25.77 -120.52 -43.72
N ASN A 468 26.45 -121.43 -43.02
CA ASN A 468 26.95 -121.14 -41.68
C ASN A 468 28.02 -120.03 -41.66
N ALA A 469 28.93 -119.97 -42.63
CA ALA A 469 29.93 -118.90 -42.71
C ALA A 469 29.28 -117.52 -42.94
N ILE A 470 28.29 -117.44 -43.83
CA ILE A 470 27.52 -116.20 -44.09
C ILE A 470 26.68 -115.81 -42.87
N THR A 471 26.10 -116.80 -42.18
CA THR A 471 25.24 -116.57 -41.01
C THR A 471 26.08 -116.13 -39.81
N GLN A 472 27.26 -116.70 -39.60
CA GLN A 472 28.20 -116.25 -38.56
C GLN A 472 28.72 -114.84 -38.84
N GLY A 473 29.06 -114.50 -40.10
CA GLY A 473 29.46 -113.13 -40.47
C GLY A 473 28.37 -112.10 -40.17
N LYS A 474 27.12 -112.38 -40.58
CA LYS A 474 25.97 -111.50 -40.29
C LYS A 474 25.61 -111.42 -38.80
N ALA A 475 25.84 -112.49 -38.04
CA ALA A 475 25.59 -112.50 -36.59
C ALA A 475 26.61 -111.63 -35.84
N VAL A 476 27.87 -111.62 -36.28
CA VAL A 476 28.91 -110.75 -35.73
C VAL A 476 28.63 -109.28 -36.07
N ASP A 477 28.29 -108.94 -37.32
CA ASP A 477 27.92 -107.57 -37.71
C ASP A 477 26.72 -107.05 -36.88
N ARG A 478 25.67 -107.86 -36.72
CA ARG A 478 24.52 -107.49 -35.89
C ARG A 478 24.85 -107.33 -34.41
N LEU A 479 25.85 -108.05 -33.89
CA LEU A 479 26.29 -107.93 -32.50
C LEU A 479 27.05 -106.62 -32.28
N VAL A 480 27.83 -106.19 -33.27
CA VAL A 480 28.56 -104.91 -33.21
C VAL A 480 27.61 -103.72 -33.38
N GLU A 481 26.61 -103.79 -34.28
CA GLU A 481 25.66 -102.69 -34.50
C GLU A 481 24.62 -102.53 -33.38
N ASN A 482 24.21 -103.60 -32.70
CA ASN A 482 23.17 -103.52 -31.65
C ASN A 482 23.72 -103.40 -30.22
N SER A 483 25.04 -103.41 -30.03
CA SER A 483 25.68 -103.30 -28.71
C SER A 483 26.38 -101.96 -28.57
N GLU A 484 25.80 -101.03 -27.79
CA GLU A 484 26.38 -99.71 -27.49
C GLU A 484 27.85 -99.82 -27.04
N THR A 485 28.15 -100.76 -26.16
CA THR A 485 29.51 -100.98 -25.63
C THR A 485 30.55 -101.44 -26.65
N LEU A 486 30.14 -102.09 -27.76
CA LEU A 486 31.06 -102.51 -28.82
C LEU A 486 31.16 -101.44 -29.93
N SER A 487 30.09 -100.67 -30.15
CA SER A 487 30.12 -99.48 -31.00
C SER A 487 31.04 -98.42 -30.41
N ASP A 488 30.94 -98.15 -29.10
CA ASP A 488 31.79 -97.18 -28.40
C ASP A 488 33.28 -97.55 -28.48
N VAL A 489 33.62 -98.84 -28.38
CA VAL A 489 35.01 -99.32 -28.53
C VAL A 489 35.51 -99.15 -29.96
N ARG A 490 34.67 -99.37 -30.98
CA ARG A 490 35.03 -99.10 -32.38
C ARG A 490 35.25 -97.61 -32.60
N ASP A 491 34.34 -96.78 -32.10
CA ASP A 491 34.34 -95.34 -32.35
C ASP A 491 35.53 -94.67 -31.62
N THR A 492 35.87 -95.12 -30.40
CA THR A 492 37.07 -94.65 -29.67
C THR A 492 38.40 -95.13 -30.26
N PHE A 493 38.46 -96.29 -30.94
CA PHE A 493 39.72 -96.78 -31.55
C PHE A 493 40.02 -96.15 -32.92
N PHE A 494 39.00 -95.72 -33.67
CA PHE A 494 39.17 -95.20 -35.03
C PHE A 494 38.99 -93.68 -35.15
N ASN A 495 38.17 -93.06 -34.30
CA ASN A 495 38.04 -91.61 -34.18
C ASN A 495 38.52 -91.25 -32.78
N GLY A 496 39.78 -90.83 -32.64
CA GLY A 496 40.42 -90.59 -31.35
C GLY A 496 39.88 -89.37 -30.57
N ASP A 497 38.62 -89.39 -30.18
CA ASP A 497 37.99 -88.44 -29.25
C ASP A 497 37.18 -89.24 -28.20
N PRO A 498 37.54 -89.19 -26.91
CA PRO A 498 36.76 -89.78 -25.83
C PRO A 498 36.02 -88.68 -25.06
N ASP A 499 34.76 -88.45 -25.40
CA ASP A 499 33.77 -87.80 -24.53
C ASP A 499 32.53 -88.68 -24.41
#